data_AF-A0A3D4EC86-F1
#
_entry.id   AF-A0A3D4EC86-F1
#
_cell.length_a   1.000
_cell.length_b   1.000
_cell.length_c   1.000
_cell.angle_alpha   90.00
_cell.angle_beta   90.00
_cell.angle_gamma   90.00
#
_symmetry.space_group_name_H-M   'P 1'
#
loop_
_entity.id
_entity.type
_entity.pdbx_description
1 polymer ?
#
loop_
_entity_poly.entity_id
_entity_poly.type
_entity_poly.pdbx_seq_one_letter_code
_entity_poly.pdbx_strand_id
1 'polypeptide(L)' 'VYCVMNQLKRITVKDGKTEVVNLTWDKSPYAGTRNTTFHEHPKFPVGTKPGDYLFKFTVEDQTGNPSIREYNLTLVE' A
#
# COMPACT_ATOMS: atom_id res chain seq x y z
N VAL A 1 2.59 -9.23 11.10
CA VAL A 1 1.35 -8.44 11.37
C VAL A 1 0.20 -9.21 10.74
N TYR A 2 -0.65 -9.87 11.53
CA TYR A 2 -1.83 -10.56 11.02
C TYR A 2 -2.95 -9.52 10.87
N CYS A 3 -3.32 -9.21 9.63
CA CYS A 3 -4.47 -8.38 9.35
C CYS A 3 -5.53 -9.27 8.68
N VAL A 4 -6.76 -9.24 9.19
CA VAL A 4 -7.90 -9.89 8.53
C VAL A 4 -8.25 -9.03 7.31
N MET A 5 -7.46 -9.15 6.24
CA MET A 5 -7.65 -8.38 5.02
C MET A 5 -8.70 -9.07 4.18
N ASN A 6 -9.78 -8.37 3.83
CA ASN A 6 -10.74 -8.85 2.83
C ASN A 6 -10.44 -8.29 1.45
N GLN A 7 -10.01 -7.03 1.35
CA GLN A 7 -9.59 -6.41 0.08
C GLN A 7 -8.48 -5.38 0.29
N LEU A 8 -7.46 -5.39 -0.58
CA LEU A 8 -6.51 -4.28 -0.69
C LEU A 8 -7.16 -3.15 -1.49
N LYS A 9 -7.21 -1.94 -0.93
CA LYS A 9 -7.85 -0.78 -1.56
C LYS A 9 -6.87 0.19 -2.16
N ARG A 10 -5.78 0.43 -1.46
CA ARG A 10 -4.81 1.45 -1.87
C ARG A 10 -3.42 1.17 -1.33
N ILE A 11 -2.42 1.50 -2.15
CA ILE A 11 -1.03 1.68 -1.74
C ILE A 11 -0.61 3.09 -2.15
N THR A 12 -0.01 3.83 -1.22
CA THR A 12 0.62 5.11 -1.53
C THR A 12 2.05 5.16 -1.00
N VAL A 13 2.91 5.87 -1.71
CA VAL A 13 4.26 6.18 -1.26
C VAL A 13 4.46 7.68 -1.33
N LYS A 14 4.93 8.27 -0.23
CA LYS A 14 5.11 9.72 -0.11
C LYS A 14 6.56 10.11 0.13
N ASP A 15 7.02 11.12 -0.59
CA ASP A 15 8.18 11.95 -0.23
C ASP A 15 7.65 13.17 0.54
N GLY A 16 7.71 13.10 1.87
CA GLY A 16 7.11 14.10 2.75
C GLY A 16 5.60 14.26 2.50
N LYS A 17 5.22 15.35 1.82
CA LYS A 17 3.81 15.67 1.48
C LYS A 17 3.41 15.23 0.07
N THR A 18 4.37 14.86 -0.78
CA THR A 18 4.13 14.54 -2.19
C THR A 18 3.91 13.04 -2.36
N GLU A 19 2.78 12.63 -2.94
CA GLU A 19 2.59 11.23 -3.36
C GLU A 19 3.35 10.97 -4.66
N VAL A 20 4.31 10.05 -4.60
CA VAL A 20 5.09 9.60 -5.76
C VAL A 20 4.53 8.31 -6.36
N VAL A 21 3.79 7.54 -5.56
CA VAL A 21 3.05 6.35 -6.00
C VAL A 21 1.66 6.39 -5.39
N ASN A 22 0.64 6.10 -6.22
CA ASN A 22 -0.74 5.95 -5.79
C ASN A 22 -1.40 4.85 -6.65
N LEU A 23 -1.58 3.66 -6.06
CA LEU A 23 -2.26 2.53 -6.68
C LEU A 23 -3.58 2.29 -5.96
N THR A 24 -4.67 2.16 -6.71
CA THR A 24 -6.03 1.96 -6.18
C THR A 24 -6.71 0.77 -6.84
N TRP A 25 -7.51 0.04 -6.07
CA TRP A 25 -8.31 -1.07 -6.55
C TRP A 25 -9.79 -0.90 -6.18
N ASP A 26 -10.65 -0.95 -7.19
CA ASP A 26 -12.10 -1.06 -6.98
C ASP A 26 -12.45 -2.46 -6.48
N LYS A 27 -11.86 -3.48 -7.13
CA LYS A 27 -11.91 -4.88 -6.69
C LYS A 27 -10.49 -5.45 -6.65
N SER A 28 -10.06 -5.80 -5.45
CA SER A 28 -8.74 -6.36 -5.20
C SER A 28 -8.60 -7.79 -5.74
N PRO A 29 -7.42 -8.23 -6.22
CA PRO A 29 -7.12 -9.64 -6.47
C PRO A 29 -7.25 -10.52 -5.22
N TYR A 30 -7.16 -9.91 -4.04
CA TYR A 30 -7.28 -10.57 -2.74
C TYR A 30 -8.72 -10.55 -2.19
N ALA A 31 -9.70 -10.04 -2.95
CA ALA A 31 -11.09 -9.89 -2.53
C ALA A 31 -11.69 -11.22 -2.05
N GLY A 32 -12.29 -11.24 -0.85
CA GLY A 32 -12.97 -12.41 -0.30
C GLY A 32 -12.05 -13.42 0.38
N THR A 33 -10.74 -13.17 0.41
CA THR A 33 -9.80 -13.96 1.20
C THR A 33 -9.81 -13.49 2.66
N ARG A 34 -9.58 -14.39 3.62
CA ARG A 34 -9.50 -14.05 5.04
C ARG A 34 -8.10 -14.36 5.55
N ASN A 35 -7.51 -13.44 6.32
CA ASN A 35 -6.17 -13.60 6.90
C ASN A 35 -5.08 -13.88 5.85
N THR A 36 -5.21 -13.28 4.67
CA THR A 36 -4.24 -13.49 3.59
C THR A 36 -2.99 -12.64 3.76
N THR A 37 -1.99 -12.91 2.94
CA THR A 37 -0.87 -12.01 2.64
C THR A 37 -1.04 -11.47 1.23
N PHE A 38 -0.69 -10.20 1.00
CA PHE A 38 -0.63 -9.64 -0.35
C PHE A 38 0.81 -9.34 -0.74
N HIS A 39 1.09 -9.34 -2.03
CA HIS A 39 2.38 -8.93 -2.58
C HIS A 39 2.14 -8.09 -3.83
N GLU A 40 2.48 -6.80 -3.74
CA GLU A 40 2.42 -5.86 -4.86
C GLU A 40 3.80 -5.28 -5.12
N HIS A 41 4.04 -4.89 -6.37
CA HIS A 41 5.27 -4.18 -6.78
C HIS A 41 4.91 -2.75 -7.24
N PRO A 42 4.75 -1.80 -6.31
CA PRO A 42 4.53 -0.41 -6.68
C PRO A 42 5.77 0.13 -7.41
N LYS A 43 5.57 0.59 -8.64
CA LYS A 43 6.65 1.14 -9.46
C LYS A 43 6.87 2.60 -9.14
N PHE A 44 8.10 2.96 -8.81
CA PHE A 44 8.50 4.35 -8.68
C PHE A 44 8.65 5.00 -10.05
N PRO A 45 8.30 6.29 -10.21
CA PRO A 45 8.62 7.05 -11.41
C PRO A 45 10.11 7.03 -11.73
N VAL A 46 10.45 7.03 -13.01
CA VAL A 46 11.85 7.15 -13.46
C VAL A 46 12.47 8.44 -12.91
N GLY A 47 13.68 8.35 -12.36
CA GLY A 47 14.38 9.49 -11.76
C GLY A 47 13.94 9.83 -10.33
N THR A 48 13.15 8.96 -9.69
CA THR A 48 12.93 9.03 -8.24
C THR A 48 14.27 9.03 -7.51
N LYS A 49 14.48 10.00 -6.62
CA LYS A 49 15.75 10.16 -5.92
C LYS A 49 15.86 9.19 -4.74
N PRO A 50 17.06 8.70 -4.41
CA PRO A 50 17.32 8.03 -3.14
C PRO A 50 16.89 8.92 -1.95
N GLY A 51 16.44 8.29 -0.87
CA GLY A 51 15.96 9.01 0.31
C GLY A 51 14.88 8.25 1.08
N ASP A 52 14.30 8.91 2.09
CA ASP A 52 13.26 8.34 2.94
C ASP A 52 11.86 8.65 2.42
N TYR A 53 11.03 7.62 2.41
CA TYR A 53 9.66 7.65 1.93
C TYR A 53 8.73 7.02 2.96
N LEU A 54 7.48 7.48 2.99
CA LEU A 54 6.42 6.84 3.78
C LEU A 54 5.60 5.93 2.87
N PHE A 55 5.77 4.61 3.04
CA PHE A 55 4.93 3.60 2.41
C PHE A 55 3.68 3.37 3.25
N LYS A 56 2.51 3.46 2.63
CA LYS A 56 1.21 3.27 3.27
C LYS A 56 0.37 2.32 2.45
N PHE A 57 -0.31 1.40 3.12
CA PHE A 57 -1.40 0.65 2.49
C PHE A 57 -2.69 0.76 3.29
N THR A 58 -3.80 0.64 2.57
CA THR A 58 -5.15 0.63 3.10
C THR A 58 -5.86 -0.62 2.60
N VAL A 59 -6.40 -1.37 3.56
CA VAL A 59 -7.20 -2.58 3.32
C VAL A 59 -8.57 -2.37 3.93
N GLU A 60 -9.58 -3.04 3.42
CA GLU A 60 -10.91 -3.05 4.01
C GLU A 60 -11.32 -4.46 4.40
N ASP A 61 -12.15 -4.55 5.43
CA ASP A 61 -12.88 -5.77 5.78
C ASP A 61 -14.11 -5.97 4.85
N GLN A 62 -14.94 -6.98 5.12
CA GLN A 62 -16.14 -7.30 4.33
C GLN A 62 -17.25 -6.25 4.44
N THR A 63 -17.22 -5.44 5.49
CA THR A 63 -18.18 -4.36 5.74
C THR A 63 -17.68 -3.00 5.26
N GLY A 64 -16.48 -2.95 4.66
CA GLY A 64 -15.87 -1.72 4.16
C GLY A 64 -15.11 -0.93 5.21
N ASN A 65 -14.86 -1.46 6.41
CA ASN A 65 -14.09 -0.72 7.41
C ASN A 65 -12.60 -0.72 7.03
N PRO A 66 -11.94 0.44 7.00
CA PRO A 66 -10.54 0.52 6.62
C PRO A 66 -9.62 0.14 7.78
N SER A 67 -8.55 -0.57 7.46
CA SER A 67 -7.34 -0.69 8.28
C SER A 67 -6.16 -0.15 7.50
N ILE A 68 -5.36 0.67 8.18
CA ILE A 68 -4.21 1.35 7.59
C ILE A 68 -2.94 0.87 8.27
N ARG A 69 -1.87 0.71 7.49
CA ARG A 69 -0.52 0.50 7.99
C ARG A 69 0.45 1.40 7.23
N GLU A 70 1.45 1.87 7.95
CA GLU A 70 2.46 2.80 7.47
C GLU A 70 3.85 2.28 7.86
N TYR A 71 4.80 2.44 6.96
CA TYR A 71 6.18 1.98 7.10
C TYR A 71 7.12 3.02 6.51
N ASN A 72 8.25 3.25 7.16
CA ASN A 72 9.34 4.01 6.58
C ASN A 72 10.09 3.10 5.60
N LEU A 73 10.34 3.63 4.41
CA LEU A 73 11.09 2.99 3.34
C LEU A 73 12.24 3.91 2.97
N THR A 74 13.46 3.38 2.93
CA THR A 74 14.61 4.12 2.40
C THR A 74 14.93 3.57 1.01
N LEU A 75 14.86 4.42 -0.01
CA LEU A 75 15.34 4.11 -1.35
C LEU A 75 16.84 4.40 -1.38
N VAL A 76 17.63 3.39 -1.73
CA VAL A 76 19.08 3.47 -1.92
C VAL A 76 19.42 3.47 -3.41
N GLU A 77 20.59 3.98 -3.78
CA GLU A 77 21.13 3.93 -5.16
C GLU A 77 21.45 2.51 -5.62
#